data_AF-A0A7X8W164-F1
#
_entry.id   AF-A0A7X8W164-F1
#
_cell.length_a   1.000
_cell.length_b   1.000
_cell.length_c   1.000
_cell.angle_alpha   90.00
_cell.angle_beta   90.00
_cell.angle_gamma   90.00
#
_symmetry.space_group_name_H-M   'P 1'
#
loop_
_entity.id
_entity.type
_entity.pdbx_description
1 polymer ?
#
loop_
_entity_poly.entity_id
_entity_poly.type
_entity_poly.pdbx_seq_one_letter_code
_entity_poly.pdbx_strand_id
1 'polypeptide(L)'
;SRSLVDTVWRESAMPLLRHKGLGLFADPDESESEFKARVTMAAREKRDADIDAIRDKYEKKKRTIDDRVARAEERVERTKDQESDAKRQSALSIGSAILGGLLGRKFLGQSTIYRGTTAAKTVSRARKSTGNVVRAEESFERVQQQLAILEKDMNEDLNAVSAAYDNALNGIDTLELRPLKRDVVLDAYMLVWVPESAF
;
A
#
# COMPACT_ATOMS: atom_id res chain seq x y z
N SER A 1 -37.65 -41.76 12.46
CA SER A 1 -36.64 -41.24 11.52
C SER A 1 -36.63 -39.71 11.48
N ARG A 2 -37.75 -39.04 11.15
CA ARG A 2 -37.80 -37.57 10.98
C ARG A 2 -37.38 -36.75 12.23
N SER A 3 -37.77 -37.19 13.43
CA SER A 3 -37.32 -36.56 14.68
C SER A 3 -35.82 -36.69 14.90
N LEU A 4 -35.23 -37.82 14.50
CA LEU A 4 -33.82 -38.12 14.67
C LEU A 4 -32.95 -37.32 13.68
N VAL A 5 -33.42 -37.19 12.43
CA VAL A 5 -32.85 -36.25 11.45
C VAL A 5 -32.88 -34.82 11.97
N ASP A 6 -33.99 -34.42 12.60
CA ASP A 6 -34.14 -33.06 13.17
C ASP A 6 -33.16 -32.83 14.33
N THR A 7 -32.98 -33.83 15.21
CA THR A 7 -31.98 -33.79 16.29
C THR A 7 -30.57 -33.68 15.74
N VAL A 8 -30.16 -34.57 14.82
CA VAL A 8 -28.80 -34.54 14.22
C VAL A 8 -28.55 -33.20 13.53
N TRP A 9 -29.52 -32.70 12.76
CA TRP A 9 -29.41 -31.39 12.12
C TRP A 9 -29.25 -30.23 13.11
N ARG A 10 -29.95 -30.29 14.26
CA ARG A 10 -29.93 -29.23 15.27
C ARG A 10 -28.67 -29.26 16.15
N GLU A 11 -28.13 -30.45 16.40
CA GLU A 11 -27.02 -30.68 17.33
C GLU A 11 -25.66 -30.80 16.63
N SER A 12 -25.64 -31.04 15.31
CA SER A 12 -24.39 -31.11 14.55
C SER A 12 -23.96 -29.70 14.09
N ALA A 13 -22.86 -29.23 14.65
CA ALA A 13 -22.13 -28.06 14.15
C ALA A 13 -20.64 -28.42 14.03
N MET A 14 -20.05 -28.14 12.88
CA MET A 14 -18.62 -28.31 12.66
C MET A 14 -17.96 -26.92 12.65
N PRO A 15 -17.06 -26.62 13.61
CA PRO A 15 -16.29 -25.39 13.56
C PRO A 15 -15.26 -25.48 12.42
N LEU A 16 -15.27 -24.49 11.54
CA LEU A 16 -14.32 -24.37 10.44
C LEU A 16 -13.58 -23.04 10.54
N LEU A 17 -12.26 -23.08 10.57
CA LEU A 17 -11.46 -21.85 10.51
C LEU A 17 -11.53 -21.27 9.09
N ARG A 18 -11.64 -19.94 8.97
CA ARG A 18 -11.52 -19.25 7.69
C ARG A 18 -10.82 -17.92 7.86
N HIS A 19 -10.32 -17.37 6.76
CA HIS A 19 -9.84 -16.00 6.67
C HIS A 19 -10.59 -15.28 5.54
N LYS A 20 -11.66 -14.56 5.91
CA LYS A 20 -12.58 -13.93 4.94
C LYS A 20 -11.87 -12.97 3.98
N GLY A 21 -10.90 -12.19 4.46
CA GLY A 21 -10.17 -11.21 3.64
C GLY A 21 -9.31 -11.83 2.53
N LEU A 22 -8.91 -13.09 2.68
CA LEU A 22 -8.09 -13.84 1.70
C LEU A 22 -8.90 -14.94 1.01
N GLY A 23 -10.17 -15.13 1.39
CA GLY A 23 -11.02 -16.20 0.84
C GLY A 23 -10.55 -17.61 1.18
N LEU A 24 -9.76 -17.79 2.26
CA LEU A 24 -9.22 -19.08 2.65
C LEU A 24 -10.11 -19.75 3.69
N PHE A 25 -10.26 -21.07 3.58
CA PHE A 25 -10.95 -21.95 4.53
C PHE A 25 -9.99 -23.06 4.91
N ALA A 26 -9.99 -23.48 6.18
CA ALA A 26 -9.22 -24.63 6.63
C ALA A 26 -9.73 -25.90 5.95
N ASP A 27 -8.82 -26.82 5.64
CA ASP A 27 -9.21 -28.15 5.15
C ASP A 27 -9.65 -29.05 6.33
N PRO A 28 -10.51 -30.06 6.12
CA PRO A 28 -11.05 -30.88 7.20
C PRO A 28 -9.99 -31.61 8.06
N ASP A 29 -8.86 -31.97 7.44
CA ASP A 29 -7.75 -32.67 8.08
C ASP A 29 -6.55 -31.75 8.38
N GLU A 30 -6.68 -30.44 8.13
CA GLU A 30 -5.61 -29.45 8.35
C GLU A 30 -5.59 -29.02 9.82
N SER A 31 -4.41 -29.02 10.42
CA SER A 31 -4.24 -28.48 11.77
C SER A 31 -4.37 -26.94 11.77
N GLU A 32 -4.78 -26.36 12.89
CA GLU A 32 -4.84 -24.90 13.04
C GLU A 32 -3.49 -24.22 12.74
N SER A 33 -2.37 -24.87 13.08
CA SER A 33 -1.02 -24.38 12.77
C SER A 33 -0.72 -24.35 11.27
N GLU A 34 -1.12 -25.38 10.54
CA GLU A 34 -0.93 -25.45 9.08
C GLU A 34 -1.80 -24.39 8.39
N PHE A 35 -3.05 -24.22 8.84
CA PHE A 35 -3.93 -23.18 8.32
C PHE A 35 -3.34 -21.78 8.54
N LYS A 36 -2.84 -21.48 9.75
CA LYS A 36 -2.18 -20.20 10.05
C LYS A 36 -0.94 -19.97 9.19
N ALA A 37 -0.14 -21.01 8.94
CA ALA A 37 1.02 -20.93 8.07
C ALA A 37 0.60 -20.58 6.62
N ARG A 38 -0.44 -21.24 6.10
CA ARG A 38 -1.00 -20.98 4.78
C ARG A 38 -1.59 -19.57 4.64
N VAL A 39 -2.33 -19.11 5.64
CA VAL A 39 -2.83 -17.73 5.71
C VAL A 39 -1.68 -16.72 5.69
N THR A 40 -0.62 -16.96 6.45
CA THR A 40 0.56 -16.07 6.50
C THR A 40 1.26 -16.01 5.14
N MET A 41 1.40 -17.14 4.46
CA MET A 41 2.02 -17.20 3.12
C MET A 41 1.17 -16.45 2.09
N ALA A 42 -0.14 -16.75 2.03
CA ALA A 42 -1.06 -16.07 1.12
C ALA A 42 -1.14 -14.56 1.39
N ALA A 43 -1.08 -14.13 2.64
CA ALA A 43 -1.03 -12.71 3.00
C ALA A 43 0.22 -12.02 2.43
N ARG A 44 1.39 -12.67 2.51
CA ARG A 44 2.64 -12.14 1.93
C ARG A 44 2.57 -12.06 0.42
N GLU A 45 2.12 -13.12 -0.25
CA GLU A 45 1.95 -13.14 -1.71
C GLU A 45 1.00 -12.04 -2.18
N LYS A 46 -0.13 -11.87 -1.49
CA LYS A 46 -1.11 -10.83 -1.82
C LYS A 46 -0.56 -9.42 -1.57
N ARG A 47 0.16 -9.22 -0.46
CA ARG A 47 0.84 -7.95 -0.15
C ARG A 47 1.84 -7.59 -1.23
N ASP A 48 2.68 -8.54 -1.64
CA ASP A 48 3.72 -8.30 -2.62
C ASP A 48 3.09 -7.97 -4.00
N ALA A 49 2.02 -8.69 -4.39
CA ALA A 49 1.24 -8.35 -5.58
C ALA A 49 0.61 -6.95 -5.51
N ASP A 50 0.09 -6.53 -4.36
CA ASP A 50 -0.49 -5.20 -4.17
C ASP A 50 0.58 -4.10 -4.21
N ILE A 51 1.76 -4.35 -3.63
CA ILE A 51 2.91 -3.45 -3.69
C ILE A 51 3.37 -3.25 -5.14
N ASP A 52 3.49 -4.34 -5.91
CA ASP A 52 3.91 -4.26 -7.31
C ASP A 52 2.86 -3.55 -8.17
N ALA A 53 1.56 -3.78 -7.93
CA ALA A 53 0.50 -3.03 -8.61
C ALA A 53 0.54 -1.52 -8.30
N ILE A 54 0.86 -1.14 -7.05
CA ILE A 54 1.08 0.26 -6.68
C ILE A 54 2.29 0.82 -7.42
N ARG A 55 3.43 0.11 -7.42
CA ARG A 55 4.65 0.55 -8.13
C ARG A 55 4.37 0.79 -9.60
N ASP A 56 3.73 -0.16 -10.30
CA ASP A 56 3.38 -0.03 -11.72
C ASP A 56 2.48 1.18 -12.00
N LYS A 57 1.51 1.43 -11.11
CA LYS A 57 0.59 2.59 -11.19
C LYS A 57 1.35 3.91 -11.05
N TYR A 58 2.28 4.00 -10.10
CA TYR A 58 3.03 5.23 -9.84
C TYR A 58 4.18 5.43 -10.82
N GLU A 59 4.83 4.38 -11.32
CA GLU A 59 5.88 4.48 -12.34
C GLU A 59 5.35 5.12 -13.63
N LYS A 60 4.16 4.71 -14.09
CA LYS A 60 3.49 5.32 -15.25
C LYS A 60 3.24 6.82 -15.07
N LYS A 61 2.82 7.22 -13.87
CA LYS A 61 2.59 8.64 -13.51
C LYS A 61 3.91 9.39 -13.39
N LYS A 62 4.92 8.79 -12.75
CA LYS A 62 6.23 9.38 -12.51
C LYS A 62 6.92 9.71 -13.82
N ARG A 63 6.95 8.78 -14.79
CA ARG A 63 7.50 9.04 -16.13
C ARG A 63 6.90 10.29 -16.78
N THR A 64 5.59 10.49 -16.64
CA THR A 64 4.92 11.67 -17.21
C THR A 64 5.34 12.97 -16.51
N ILE A 65 5.57 12.95 -15.21
CA ILE A 65 6.02 14.12 -14.44
C ILE A 65 7.51 14.37 -14.68
N ASP A 66 8.35 13.33 -14.71
CA ASP A 66 9.78 13.43 -14.99
C ASP A 66 10.03 14.05 -16.37
N ASP A 67 9.28 13.65 -17.40
CA ASP A 67 9.33 14.28 -18.73
C ASP A 67 8.97 15.77 -18.68
N ARG A 68 8.03 16.17 -17.80
CA ARG A 68 7.66 17.57 -17.60
C ARG A 68 8.74 18.34 -16.84
N VAL A 69 9.37 17.71 -15.85
CA VAL A 69 10.50 18.29 -15.09
C VAL A 69 11.64 18.57 -16.06
N ALA A 70 12.06 17.59 -16.87
CA ALA A 70 13.13 17.75 -17.85
C ALA A 70 12.82 18.88 -18.85
N ARG A 71 11.60 18.96 -19.38
CA ARG A 71 11.19 20.05 -20.29
C ARG A 71 11.13 21.42 -19.61
N ALA A 72 10.75 21.47 -18.34
CA ALA A 72 10.70 22.71 -17.58
C ALA A 72 12.11 23.19 -17.23
N GLU A 73 13.01 22.29 -16.86
CA GLU A 73 14.43 22.55 -16.63
C GLU A 73 15.10 23.08 -17.89
N GLU A 74 14.94 22.40 -19.02
CA GLU A 74 15.49 22.83 -20.31
C GLU A 74 14.94 24.22 -20.72
N ARG A 75 13.66 24.51 -20.43
CA ARG A 75 13.07 25.84 -20.67
C ARG A 75 13.72 26.90 -19.78
N VAL A 76 13.97 26.60 -18.51
CA VAL A 76 14.66 27.52 -17.59
C VAL A 76 16.07 27.81 -18.10
N GLU A 77 16.82 26.78 -18.48
CA GLU A 77 18.18 26.91 -19.01
C GLU A 77 18.20 27.75 -20.30
N ARG A 78 17.38 27.41 -21.31
CA ARG A 78 17.27 28.20 -22.54
C ARG A 78 16.87 29.66 -22.30
N THR A 79 15.96 29.91 -21.35
CA THR A 79 15.54 31.28 -21.03
C THR A 79 16.66 32.05 -20.32
N LYS A 80 17.43 31.37 -19.46
CA LYS A 80 18.61 31.95 -18.82
C LYS A 80 19.70 32.30 -19.84
N ASP A 81 19.95 31.43 -20.81
CA ASP A 81 20.97 31.65 -21.85
C ASP A 81 20.58 32.85 -22.74
N GLN A 82 19.35 32.87 -23.25
CA GLN A 82 18.82 33.98 -24.08
C GLN A 82 18.86 35.32 -23.36
N GLU A 83 18.66 35.32 -22.04
CA GLU A 83 18.72 36.54 -21.24
C GLU A 83 20.10 36.86 -20.69
N SER A 84 21.01 35.90 -20.65
CA SER A 84 22.42 36.13 -20.33
C SER A 84 23.12 36.91 -21.45
N ASP A 85 22.78 36.62 -22.71
CA ASP A 85 23.19 37.41 -23.87
C ASP A 85 22.60 38.82 -23.83
N ALA A 86 21.37 38.98 -23.31
CA ALA A 86 20.74 40.28 -23.09
C ALA A 86 21.30 41.03 -21.85
N LYS A 87 22.06 40.37 -20.97
CA LYS A 87 22.53 40.87 -19.66
C LYS A 87 24.00 41.28 -19.60
N ARG A 88 24.66 41.59 -20.73
CA ARG A 88 25.93 42.36 -20.69
C ARG A 88 25.82 43.75 -20.01
N GLN A 89 24.62 44.19 -19.63
CA GLN A 89 24.38 45.51 -19.02
C GLN A 89 23.68 45.53 -17.66
N SER A 90 23.44 44.42 -16.95
CA SER A 90 22.75 44.51 -15.65
C SER A 90 23.21 43.49 -14.62
N ALA A 91 24.00 44.03 -13.69
CA ALA A 91 24.57 43.36 -12.53
C ALA A 91 23.54 43.11 -11.40
N LEU A 92 23.88 42.10 -10.60
CA LEU A 92 23.33 41.66 -9.30
C LEU A 92 22.10 40.75 -9.33
N SER A 93 22.34 39.47 -8.97
CA SER A 93 21.48 38.29 -9.12
C SER A 93 21.21 37.58 -7.80
N ILE A 94 19.95 37.18 -7.63
CA ILE A 94 19.29 36.97 -6.35
C ILE A 94 18.16 35.95 -6.54
N GLY A 95 18.13 34.99 -5.62
CA GLY A 95 16.98 34.14 -5.34
C GLY A 95 16.19 34.60 -4.11
N SER A 96 14.86 34.56 -4.26
CA SER A 96 13.90 34.50 -3.17
C SER A 96 14.02 33.17 -2.43
N ALA A 97 14.02 33.26 -1.11
CA ALA A 97 13.61 32.17 -0.25
C ALA A 97 12.10 31.96 -0.41
N ILE A 98 11.66 30.70 -0.41
CA ILE A 98 10.61 30.14 0.45
C ILE A 98 10.29 28.75 -0.11
N LEU A 99 10.71 27.72 0.61
CA LEU A 99 9.76 26.74 1.17
C LEU A 99 10.47 26.06 2.35
N GLY A 100 9.94 26.38 3.53
CA GLY A 100 10.36 25.85 4.82
C GLY A 100 10.14 24.36 4.89
N GLY A 101 11.03 23.71 5.64
CA GLY A 101 11.03 22.29 5.81
C GLY A 101 9.74 21.75 6.44
N LEU A 102 9.50 20.50 6.11
CA LEU A 102 8.92 19.46 6.96
C LEU A 102 9.07 18.22 6.09
N LEU A 103 10.05 17.37 6.39
CA LEU A 103 10.15 15.93 6.05
C LEU A 103 11.61 15.48 6.30
N GLY A 104 12.11 15.78 7.49
CA GLY A 104 13.43 15.42 7.94
C GLY A 104 13.37 14.77 9.31
N ARG A 105 12.85 13.53 9.39
CA ARG A 105 13.18 12.63 10.49
C ARG A 105 12.89 11.18 10.13
N LYS A 106 13.98 10.44 9.90
CA LYS A 106 14.15 9.00 10.11
C LYS A 106 13.09 8.06 9.49
N PHE A 107 13.47 7.37 8.42
CA PHE A 107 13.15 5.94 8.34
C PHE A 107 14.41 5.16 7.94
N LEU A 108 14.91 4.44 8.94
CA LEU A 108 15.84 3.34 8.80
C LEU A 108 15.06 2.17 8.17
N GLY A 109 15.54 1.65 7.05
CA GLY A 109 15.00 0.47 6.39
C GLY A 109 15.69 0.29 5.06
N GLN A 110 16.43 -0.80 4.91
CA GLN A 110 17.35 -1.04 3.80
C GLN A 110 16.67 -1.03 2.43
N SER A 111 17.49 -0.78 1.40
CA SER A 111 17.22 -0.87 -0.05
C SER A 111 16.49 0.32 -0.69
N THR A 112 17.25 1.37 -1.00
CA THR A 112 17.67 1.67 -2.39
C THR A 112 18.35 3.03 -2.37
N ILE A 113 19.65 2.98 -2.63
CA ILE A 113 20.50 4.15 -2.82
C ILE A 113 20.09 4.78 -4.16
N TYR A 114 19.28 5.84 -4.13
CA TYR A 114 19.29 6.84 -5.19
C TYR A 114 19.89 8.12 -4.62
N ARG A 115 21.10 8.41 -5.12
CA ARG A 115 21.85 9.63 -4.89
C ARG A 115 21.00 10.83 -5.31
N GLY A 116 20.67 11.70 -4.36
CA GLY A 116 20.14 13.03 -4.59
C GLY A 116 20.55 13.91 -3.41
N THR A 117 21.43 14.87 -3.66
CA THR A 117 22.16 15.67 -2.67
C THR A 117 21.26 16.64 -1.91
N THR A 118 21.18 16.48 -0.59
CA THR A 118 20.69 17.52 0.34
C THR A 118 21.64 18.71 0.32
N ALA A 119 21.34 19.71 -0.51
CA ALA A 119 21.96 21.03 -0.45
C ALA A 119 21.02 22.01 0.26
N ALA A 120 21.11 22.06 1.60
CA ALA A 120 20.55 23.15 2.39
C ALA A 120 21.64 24.19 2.64
N LYS A 121 21.59 25.32 1.92
CA LYS A 121 22.21 26.59 2.31
C LYS A 121 21.56 27.74 1.53
N THR A 122 20.60 28.40 2.18
CA THR A 122 19.95 29.61 1.67
C THR A 122 20.82 30.83 1.94
N VAL A 123 21.57 31.31 0.95
CA VAL A 123 21.99 32.72 0.83
C VAL A 123 22.20 33.03 -0.66
N SER A 124 21.34 33.84 -1.25
CA SER A 124 21.76 34.90 -2.19
C SER A 124 20.58 35.83 -2.50
N ARG A 125 20.47 36.85 -1.63
CA ARG A 125 19.91 38.21 -1.74
C ARG A 125 19.84 38.83 -3.13
N ALA A 126 18.77 39.68 -3.32
CA ALA A 126 18.05 40.65 -4.31
C ALA A 126 17.20 40.52 -5.68
N ARG A 127 17.66 41.06 -6.82
CA ARG A 127 16.79 41.65 -7.86
C ARG A 127 17.08 41.21 -9.31
N LYS A 128 15.98 41.13 -10.08
CA LYS A 128 15.82 41.20 -11.55
C LYS A 128 16.48 40.10 -12.41
N SER A 129 15.97 38.88 -12.29
CA SER A 129 15.57 38.11 -13.49
C SER A 129 14.49 38.90 -14.25
N THR A 130 14.43 38.82 -15.58
CA THR A 130 13.25 39.38 -16.25
C THR A 130 12.02 38.56 -15.83
N GLY A 131 10.83 39.10 -16.07
CA GLY A 131 9.60 38.34 -15.84
C GLY A 131 9.51 37.03 -16.63
N ASN A 132 10.33 36.78 -17.65
CA ASN A 132 10.35 35.50 -18.38
C ASN A 132 11.08 34.41 -17.60
N VAL A 133 12.28 34.69 -17.07
CA VAL A 133 13.05 33.72 -16.26
C VAL A 133 12.31 33.38 -14.97
N VAL A 134 11.73 34.39 -14.28
CA VAL A 134 10.91 34.15 -13.08
C VAL A 134 9.75 33.21 -13.40
N ARG A 135 9.00 33.48 -14.48
CA ARG A 135 7.87 32.61 -14.88
C ARG A 135 8.31 31.19 -15.27
N ALA A 136 9.49 31.04 -15.87
CA ALA A 136 10.05 29.73 -16.20
C ALA A 136 10.42 28.95 -14.93
N GLU A 137 11.08 29.61 -13.97
CA GLU A 137 11.44 29.04 -12.66
C GLU A 137 10.19 28.66 -11.84
N GLU A 138 9.19 29.54 -11.75
CA GLU A 138 7.89 29.24 -11.12
C GLU A 138 7.17 28.06 -11.80
N SER A 139 7.32 27.92 -13.13
CA SER A 139 6.76 26.76 -13.84
C SER A 139 7.50 25.47 -13.48
N PHE A 140 8.83 25.51 -13.37
CA PHE A 140 9.63 24.35 -12.96
C PHE A 140 9.32 23.95 -11.51
N GLU A 141 9.25 24.92 -10.60
CA GLU A 141 8.90 24.70 -9.20
C GLU A 141 7.52 24.04 -9.05
N ARG A 142 6.51 24.48 -9.82
CA ARG A 142 5.19 23.84 -9.81
C ARG A 142 5.23 22.38 -10.24
N VAL A 143 6.03 22.03 -11.24
CA VAL A 143 6.17 20.63 -11.68
C VAL A 143 6.94 19.81 -10.64
N GLN A 144 7.95 20.39 -9.99
CA GLN A 144 8.65 19.74 -8.87
C GLN A 144 7.74 19.49 -7.66
N GLN A 145 6.84 20.42 -7.35
CA GLN A 145 5.82 20.22 -6.32
C GLN A 145 4.87 19.06 -6.68
N GLN A 146 4.48 18.94 -7.95
CA GLN A 146 3.68 17.81 -8.42
C GLN A 146 4.42 16.47 -8.27
N LEU A 147 5.73 16.43 -8.54
CA LEU A 147 6.55 15.24 -8.32
C LEU A 147 6.59 14.86 -6.83
N ALA A 148 6.84 15.84 -5.95
CA ALA A 148 6.90 15.61 -4.51
C ALA A 148 5.56 15.10 -3.93
N ILE A 149 4.43 15.64 -4.41
CA ILE A 149 3.09 15.15 -4.04
C ILE A 149 2.92 13.70 -4.52
N LEU A 150 3.29 13.39 -5.77
CA LEU A 150 3.17 12.04 -6.30
C LEU A 150 3.99 11.02 -5.49
N GLU A 151 5.21 11.38 -5.10
CA GLU A 151 6.07 10.51 -4.28
C GLU A 151 5.52 10.33 -2.87
N LYS A 152 4.93 11.38 -2.30
CA LYS A 152 4.23 11.30 -1.02
C LYS A 152 3.03 10.35 -1.09
N ASP A 153 2.17 10.51 -2.09
CA ASP A 153 0.99 9.66 -2.29
C ASP A 153 1.38 8.18 -2.48
N MET A 154 2.45 7.91 -3.23
CA MET A 154 2.98 6.55 -3.39
C MET A 154 3.41 5.94 -2.06
N ASN A 155 4.13 6.71 -1.23
CA ASN A 155 4.58 6.24 0.07
C ASN A 155 3.42 6.01 1.03
N GLU A 156 2.38 6.85 0.99
CA GLU A 156 1.16 6.66 1.77
C GLU A 156 0.43 5.37 1.35
N ASP A 157 0.28 5.13 0.05
CA ASP A 157 -0.33 3.90 -0.48
C ASP A 157 0.47 2.64 -0.08
N LEU A 158 1.80 2.67 -0.18
CA LEU A 158 2.68 1.55 0.22
C LEU A 158 2.61 1.25 1.73
N ASN A 159 2.56 2.29 2.55
CA ASN A 159 2.42 2.16 4.01
C ASN A 159 1.04 1.59 4.38
N ALA A 160 -0.02 2.04 3.70
CA ALA A 160 -1.37 1.54 3.92
C ALA A 160 -1.48 0.03 3.60
N VAL A 161 -0.88 -0.40 2.47
CA VAL A 161 -0.81 -1.83 2.13
C VAL A 161 -0.01 -2.61 3.15
N SER A 162 1.16 -2.13 3.56
CA SER A 162 1.98 -2.83 4.55
C SER A 162 1.22 -3.02 5.87
N ALA A 163 0.59 -1.96 6.38
CA ALA A 163 -0.20 -2.00 7.61
C ALA A 163 -1.42 -2.94 7.52
N ALA A 164 -2.03 -3.08 6.34
CA ALA A 164 -3.18 -3.98 6.15
C ALA A 164 -2.81 -5.46 6.35
N TYR A 165 -1.55 -5.84 6.11
CA TYR A 165 -1.10 -7.24 6.17
C TYR A 165 -0.25 -7.59 7.41
N ASP A 166 0.18 -6.60 8.21
CA ASP A 166 1.00 -6.81 9.43
C ASP A 166 0.35 -7.76 10.45
N ASN A 167 -0.98 -7.86 10.45
CA ASN A 167 -1.73 -8.73 11.36
C ASN A 167 -2.72 -9.64 10.61
N ALA A 168 -2.29 -10.24 9.49
CA ALA A 168 -3.15 -11.12 8.71
C ALA A 168 -3.80 -12.25 9.53
N LEU A 169 -3.14 -12.76 10.58
CA LEU A 169 -3.72 -13.80 11.43
C LEU A 169 -4.93 -13.33 12.24
N ASN A 170 -5.08 -12.03 12.51
CA ASN A 170 -6.24 -11.49 13.25
C ASN A 170 -7.53 -11.56 12.43
N GLY A 171 -7.44 -11.76 11.11
CA GLY A 171 -8.60 -11.97 10.24
C GLY A 171 -9.13 -13.40 10.24
N ILE A 172 -8.52 -14.31 11.01
CA ILE A 172 -9.00 -15.68 11.16
C ILE A 172 -10.21 -15.69 12.11
N ASP A 173 -11.35 -16.19 11.62
CA ASP A 173 -12.55 -16.42 12.40
C ASP A 173 -13.04 -17.87 12.27
N THR A 174 -13.88 -18.29 13.21
CA THR A 174 -14.52 -19.61 13.19
C THR A 174 -15.91 -19.47 12.57
N LEU A 175 -16.13 -20.22 11.50
CA LEU A 175 -17.43 -20.41 10.87
C LEU A 175 -18.04 -21.72 11.36
N GLU A 176 -19.21 -21.66 11.98
CA GLU A 176 -19.98 -22.87 12.28
C GLU A 176 -20.69 -23.36 11.02
N LEU A 177 -20.28 -24.51 10.50
CA LEU A 177 -20.98 -25.21 9.44
C LEU A 177 -22.02 -26.14 10.04
N ARG A 178 -23.26 -25.96 9.62
CA ARG A 178 -24.37 -26.86 9.95
C ARG A 178 -24.75 -27.67 8.73
N PRO A 179 -25.02 -28.97 8.87
CA PRO A 179 -25.51 -29.78 7.77
C PRO A 179 -26.86 -29.23 7.29
N LEU A 180 -27.20 -29.46 6.03
CA LEU A 180 -28.57 -29.26 5.57
C LEU A 180 -29.40 -30.49 5.94
N LYS A 181 -30.68 -30.29 6.31
CA LYS A 181 -31.58 -31.41 6.65
C LYS A 181 -31.65 -32.49 5.56
N ARG A 182 -31.52 -32.09 4.29
CA ARG A 182 -31.54 -32.99 3.13
C ARG A 182 -30.27 -33.85 2.98
N ASP A 183 -29.15 -33.41 3.57
CA ASP A 183 -27.85 -34.08 3.47
C ASP A 183 -27.63 -35.05 4.66
N VAL A 184 -28.57 -35.10 5.61
CA VAL A 184 -28.56 -36.06 6.73
C VAL A 184 -29.16 -37.37 6.27
N VAL A 185 -28.29 -38.37 6.06
CA VAL A 185 -28.68 -39.74 5.72
C VAL A 185 -28.65 -40.59 7.00
N LEU A 186 -29.74 -41.31 7.26
CA LEU A 186 -29.84 -42.28 8.36
C LEU A 186 -29.74 -43.69 7.79
N ASP A 187 -28.54 -44.26 7.79
CA ASP A 187 -28.31 -45.62 7.28
C ASP A 187 -28.74 -46.71 8.28
N ALA A 188 -28.57 -46.46 9.57
CA ALA A 188 -28.98 -47.36 10.64
C ALA A 188 -29.23 -46.60 11.96
N TYR A 189 -30.13 -47.12 12.78
CA TYR A 189 -30.28 -46.72 14.18
C TYR A 189 -30.54 -47.95 15.05
N MET A 190 -30.05 -47.94 16.28
CA MET A 190 -30.19 -49.03 17.23
C MET A 190 -30.63 -48.51 18.61
N LEU A 191 -31.38 -49.33 19.34
CA LEU A 191 -31.76 -49.07 20.72
C LEU A 191 -30.70 -49.70 21.64
N VAL A 192 -30.05 -48.89 22.47
CA VAL A 192 -29.02 -49.35 23.41
C VAL A 192 -29.46 -49.04 24.84
N TRP A 193 -29.40 -50.04 25.72
CA TRP A 193 -29.60 -49.85 27.16
C TRP A 193 -28.26 -49.47 27.80
N VAL A 194 -28.21 -48.27 28.38
CA VAL A 194 -27.06 -47.82 29.15
C VAL A 194 -27.35 -48.10 30.63
N PRO A 195 -26.50 -48.86 31.36
CA PRO A 195 -26.70 -49.12 32.77
C PRO A 195 -26.54 -47.83 33.58
N GLU A 196 -27.29 -47.72 34.68
CA GLU A 196 -27.32 -46.51 35.54
C GLU A 196 -25.92 -46.12 36.05
N SER A 197 -25.00 -47.07 36.15
CA SER A 197 -23.60 -46.86 36.59
C SER A 197 -22.69 -46.15 35.59
N ALA A 198 -23.16 -45.81 34.39
CA ALA A 198 -22.36 -45.20 33.32
C ALA A 198 -22.50 -43.66 33.23
N PHE A 199 -23.33 -43.06 34.08
CA PHE A 199 -23.50 -41.61 34.23
C PHE A 199 -22.94 -41.11 35.56
#